data_AF-A0A958XR18-F1
#
_entry.id   AF-A0A958XR18-F1
#
_cell.length_a   1.000
_cell.length_b   1.000
_cell.length_c   1.000
_cell.angle_alpha   90.00
_cell.angle_beta   90.00
_cell.angle_gamma   90.00
#
_symmetry.space_group_name_H-M   'P 1'
#
loop_
_entity.id
_entity.type
_entity.pdbx_description
1 polymer ?
#
loop_
_entity_poly.entity_id
_entity_poly.type
_entity_poly.pdbx_seq_one_letter_code
_entity_poly.pdbx_strand_id
1 'polypeptide(L)'
;MPSIRFAKYLPLLLTLPLMAWLLGAASDNGAPEQPDRINLALRRTADGLLRASGDSTSRIPAVAPVGEGVWRVYLAQAFDYEQLPPLLQSSLDLYDVRQSYRVAVRKCYDATLDLGYHQQDYLQNGAVPCGGRTMPEGCHYIEIAFDEGNGSPALWTAKSGLLLLILGGLAGGFWLLHRKKMPPAAATETEQEWLPFGHSRLDANGQMLECGGTREQLTFRETKLLRLFVTHPDQVLERDFILKEVWADEGVLVGRSVDMFVSRLRKKLSADPSVGIAAVHGVGYRLETGKE
;
A
#
# COMPACT_ATOMS: atom_id res chain seq x y z
N MET A 1 4.62 2.02 -76.13
CA MET A 1 3.92 1.31 -75.02
C MET A 1 4.79 0.11 -74.64
N PRO A 2 5.05 -0.22 -73.36
CA PRO A 2 4.22 -0.02 -72.18
C PRO A 2 4.92 0.68 -70.99
N SER A 3 4.15 0.77 -69.92
CA SER A 3 4.26 1.53 -68.68
C SER A 3 5.40 1.16 -67.73
N ILE A 4 5.90 2.21 -67.10
CA ILE A 4 6.82 2.22 -65.96
C ILE A 4 6.10 1.67 -64.72
N ARG A 5 6.60 0.57 -64.13
CA ARG A 5 6.13 0.02 -62.85
C ARG A 5 7.02 0.53 -61.70
N PHE A 6 6.78 1.74 -61.20
CA PHE A 6 7.39 2.28 -59.96
C PHE A 6 6.65 1.84 -58.67
N ALA A 7 5.63 0.98 -58.77
CA ALA A 7 4.74 0.65 -57.67
C ALA A 7 5.10 -0.67 -56.94
N LYS A 8 6.35 -0.86 -56.53
CA LYS A 8 6.71 -2.03 -55.70
C LYS A 8 7.51 -1.76 -54.41
N TYR A 9 8.07 -0.57 -54.22
CA TYR A 9 8.92 -0.28 -53.05
C TYR A 9 8.44 0.89 -52.18
N LEU A 10 7.32 1.53 -52.53
CA LEU A 10 6.71 2.59 -51.72
C LEU A 10 6.26 2.15 -50.29
N PRO A 11 5.81 0.90 -50.03
CA PRO A 11 5.39 0.54 -48.68
C PRO A 11 6.55 0.22 -47.73
N LEU A 12 7.80 0.07 -48.22
CA LEU A 12 8.95 -0.27 -47.37
C LEU A 12 9.65 0.96 -46.76
N LEU A 13 9.50 2.14 -47.37
CA LEU A 13 10.10 3.40 -46.89
C LEU A 13 9.24 4.11 -45.84
N LEU A 14 7.98 3.70 -45.67
CA LEU A 14 7.02 4.24 -44.69
C LEU A 14 6.96 3.43 -43.37
N THR A 15 7.60 2.25 -43.29
CA THR A 15 7.58 1.40 -42.09
C THR A 15 8.73 1.69 -41.11
N LEU A 16 9.85 2.25 -41.58
CA LEU A 16 10.98 2.63 -40.73
C LEU A 16 10.69 3.76 -39.72
N PRO A 17 9.92 4.83 -40.05
CA PRO A 17 9.52 5.82 -39.05
C PRO A 17 8.38 5.34 -38.14
N LEU A 18 7.57 4.37 -38.58
CA LEU A 18 6.48 3.79 -37.77
C LEU A 18 7.01 2.86 -36.67
N MET A 19 8.12 2.17 -36.92
CA MET A 19 8.78 1.29 -35.95
C MET A 19 9.53 2.08 -34.85
N ALA A 20 10.03 3.28 -35.17
CA ALA A 20 10.57 4.21 -34.17
C ALA A 20 9.48 4.79 -33.23
N TRP A 21 8.24 4.94 -33.73
CA TRP A 21 7.07 5.31 -32.90
C TRP A 21 6.57 4.17 -32.00
N LEU A 22 6.86 2.92 -32.35
CA LEU A 22 6.51 1.75 -31.52
C LEU A 22 7.53 1.45 -30.41
N LEU A 23 8.74 1.99 -30.51
CA LEU A 23 9.78 1.87 -29.47
C LEU A 23 9.89 3.13 -28.57
N GLY A 24 9.15 4.19 -28.87
CA GLY A 24 9.19 5.45 -28.12
C GLY A 24 8.02 5.62 -27.17
N ALA A 25 8.09 4.97 -26.00
CA ALA A 25 7.60 5.44 -24.69
C ALA A 25 7.53 4.28 -23.67
N ALA A 26 8.63 3.52 -23.53
CA ALA A 26 8.93 2.93 -22.23
C ALA A 26 9.41 4.07 -21.33
N SER A 27 8.48 4.89 -20.85
CA SER A 27 8.78 5.94 -19.88
C SER A 27 8.76 5.32 -18.49
N ASP A 28 9.97 5.07 -18.04
CA ASP A 28 10.40 5.11 -16.64
C ASP A 28 9.90 3.99 -15.73
N ASN A 29 10.57 2.83 -15.84
CA ASN A 29 10.77 1.97 -14.69
C ASN A 29 11.78 2.66 -13.74
N GLY A 30 11.33 3.70 -13.06
CA GLY A 30 12.06 4.31 -11.95
C GLY A 30 12.08 3.34 -10.77
N ALA A 31 13.28 3.10 -10.25
CA ALA A 31 13.55 2.31 -9.05
C ALA A 31 12.88 2.94 -7.79
N PRO A 32 13.09 2.46 -6.54
CA PRO A 32 12.37 2.93 -5.36
C PRO A 32 12.85 4.34 -4.95
N GLU A 33 12.41 5.36 -5.68
CA GLU A 33 12.89 6.74 -5.62
C GLU A 33 11.82 7.71 -5.08
N GLN A 34 10.78 7.16 -4.43
CA GLN A 34 9.63 7.93 -3.95
C GLN A 34 9.74 8.51 -2.53
N PRO A 35 10.42 7.88 -1.53
CA PRO A 35 10.36 8.38 -0.16
C PRO A 35 11.11 9.71 0.02
N ASP A 36 12.22 9.92 -0.68
CA ASP A 36 13.02 11.15 -0.56
C ASP A 36 12.29 12.36 -1.16
N ARG A 37 11.60 12.18 -2.29
CA ARG A 37 10.80 13.25 -2.92
C ARG A 37 9.65 13.70 -2.01
N ILE A 38 8.92 12.74 -1.45
CA ILE A 38 7.83 13.01 -0.51
C ILE A 38 8.39 13.70 0.75
N ASN A 39 9.49 13.19 1.30
CA ASN A 39 10.16 13.81 2.46
C ASN A 39 10.51 15.28 2.18
N LEU A 40 11.17 15.57 1.06
CA LEU A 40 11.56 16.94 0.69
C LEU A 40 10.35 17.85 0.44
N ALA A 41 9.29 17.34 -0.20
CA ALA A 41 8.04 18.07 -0.41
C ALA A 41 7.35 18.44 0.91
N LEU A 42 7.27 17.49 1.83
CA LEU A 42 6.66 17.70 3.14
C LEU A 42 7.51 18.64 4.01
N ARG A 43 8.85 18.57 3.93
CA ARG A 43 9.74 19.52 4.60
C ARG A 43 9.62 20.94 4.04
N ARG A 44 9.46 21.08 2.72
CA ARG A 44 9.18 22.37 2.07
C ARG A 44 7.83 22.95 2.53
N THR A 45 6.82 22.10 2.64
CA THR A 45 5.50 22.49 3.16
C THR A 45 5.61 23.00 4.61
N ALA A 46 6.33 22.26 5.46
CA ALA A 46 6.59 22.66 6.85
C ALA A 46 7.34 24.00 6.96
N ASP A 47 8.35 24.24 6.12
CA ASP A 47 9.08 25.52 6.08
C ASP A 47 8.15 26.67 5.69
N GLY A 48 7.30 26.47 4.68
CA GLY A 48 6.30 27.46 4.27
C GLY A 48 5.33 27.82 5.40
N LEU A 49 4.83 26.82 6.14
CA LEU A 49 3.92 27.03 7.26
C LEU A 49 4.57 27.79 8.41
N LEU A 50 5.80 27.41 8.80
CA LEU A 50 6.54 28.10 9.85
C LEU A 50 6.85 29.56 9.46
N ARG A 51 7.25 29.79 8.21
CA ARG A 51 7.50 31.16 7.72
C ARG A 51 6.23 32.00 7.70
N ALA A 52 5.10 31.42 7.32
CA ALA A 52 3.80 32.10 7.35
C ALA A 52 3.39 32.47 8.79
N SER A 53 3.80 31.68 9.78
CA SER A 53 3.63 32.00 11.20
C SER A 53 4.76 32.88 11.79
N GLY A 54 5.68 33.39 10.96
CA GLY A 54 6.78 34.26 11.40
C GLY A 54 8.03 33.53 11.93
N ASP A 55 8.09 32.20 11.84
CA ASP A 55 9.22 31.39 12.28
C ASP A 55 10.11 30.96 11.10
N SER A 56 11.35 31.45 11.10
CA SER A 56 12.37 31.11 10.10
C SER A 56 13.56 30.36 10.69
N THR A 57 13.50 30.01 11.96
CA THR A 57 14.64 29.51 12.74
C THR A 57 14.44 28.08 13.24
N SER A 58 13.19 27.66 13.43
CA SER A 58 12.89 26.32 13.90
C SER A 58 13.42 25.24 12.97
N ARG A 59 13.94 24.18 13.57
CA ARG A 59 14.43 23.01 12.84
C ARG A 59 13.25 22.19 12.31
N ILE A 60 13.32 21.82 11.04
CA ILE A 60 12.39 20.86 10.41
C ILE A 60 13.10 19.51 10.30
N PRO A 61 12.78 18.53 11.16
CA PRO A 61 13.39 17.21 11.10
C PRO A 61 13.01 16.49 9.80
N ALA A 62 13.69 15.37 9.53
CA ALA A 62 13.27 14.49 8.45
C ALA A 62 11.86 13.94 8.76
N VAL A 63 11.00 13.96 7.76
CA VAL A 63 9.65 13.39 7.83
C VAL A 63 9.77 11.90 7.50
N ALA A 64 9.35 11.02 8.40
CA ALA A 64 9.38 9.58 8.16
C ALA A 64 7.96 9.04 7.91
N PRO A 65 7.82 7.97 7.09
CA PRO A 65 6.56 7.27 6.99
C PRO A 65 6.24 6.59 8.33
N VAL A 66 4.97 6.65 8.74
CA VAL A 66 4.46 6.03 9.97
C VAL A 66 3.63 4.78 9.68
N GLY A 67 3.27 4.57 8.41
CA GLY A 67 2.58 3.39 7.89
C GLY A 67 2.62 3.40 6.35
N GLU A 68 1.93 2.45 5.71
CA GLU A 68 1.84 2.39 4.24
C GLU A 68 1.24 3.67 3.66
N GLY A 69 2.04 4.44 2.92
CA GLY A 69 1.61 5.70 2.31
C GLY A 69 1.31 6.85 3.29
N VAL A 70 1.50 6.67 4.60
CA VAL A 70 1.18 7.69 5.62
C VAL A 70 2.44 8.37 6.14
N TRP A 71 2.46 9.69 6.06
CA TRP A 71 3.58 10.54 6.48
C TRP A 71 3.14 11.52 7.55
N ARG A 72 4.03 11.77 8.51
CA ARG A 72 3.72 12.65 9.64
C ARG A 72 4.71 13.80 9.77
N VAL A 73 4.18 15.01 9.78
CA VAL A 73 4.92 16.26 9.94
C VAL A 73 4.66 16.84 11.31
N TYR A 74 5.75 17.09 12.05
CA TYR A 74 5.74 17.80 13.32
C TYR A 74 6.26 19.22 13.11
N LEU A 75 5.56 20.21 13.68
CA LEU A 75 5.95 21.61 13.68
C LEU A 75 6.27 22.04 15.11
N ALA A 76 7.27 22.90 15.27
CA ALA A 76 7.68 23.40 16.58
C ALA A 76 6.68 24.42 17.17
N GLN A 77 5.82 24.99 16.32
CA GLN A 77 4.85 26.03 16.67
C GLN A 77 3.51 25.77 15.99
N ALA A 78 2.48 26.48 16.47
CA ALA A 78 1.18 26.52 15.80
C ALA A 78 1.32 27.12 14.39
N PHE A 79 0.46 26.68 13.49
CA PHE A 79 0.44 27.10 12.09
C PHE A 79 -0.97 27.53 11.69
N ASP A 80 -1.05 28.29 10.60
CA ASP A 80 -2.33 28.65 10.00
C ASP A 80 -2.79 27.54 9.05
N TYR A 81 -3.92 26.91 9.39
CA TYR A 81 -4.52 25.85 8.59
C TYR A 81 -4.93 26.31 7.19
N GLU A 82 -5.26 27.58 7.00
CA GLU A 82 -5.63 28.12 5.69
C GLU A 82 -4.46 28.11 4.69
N GLN A 83 -3.23 28.19 5.20
CA GLN A 83 -2.00 28.15 4.39
C GLN A 83 -1.61 26.73 3.96
N LEU A 84 -2.10 25.70 4.66
CA LEU A 84 -1.68 24.31 4.44
C LEU A 84 -2.03 23.77 3.05
N PRO A 85 -3.27 23.88 2.53
CA PRO A 85 -3.62 23.36 1.22
C PRO A 85 -2.77 23.88 0.05
N PRO A 86 -2.60 25.20 -0.16
CA PRO A 86 -1.80 25.71 -1.27
C PRO A 86 -0.30 25.37 -1.13
N LEU A 87 0.24 25.39 0.09
CA LEU A 87 1.64 25.05 0.33
C LEU A 87 1.93 23.57 0.09
N LEU A 88 1.03 22.69 0.55
CA LEU A 88 1.18 21.26 0.34
C LEU A 88 1.05 20.89 -1.14
N GLN A 89 0.00 21.38 -1.82
CA GLN A 89 -0.21 21.09 -3.24
C GLN A 89 0.98 21.56 -4.09
N SER A 90 1.39 22.83 -3.95
CA SER A 90 2.52 23.37 -4.72
C SER A 90 3.86 22.69 -4.41
N SER A 91 4.05 22.21 -3.18
CA SER A 91 5.25 21.45 -2.82
C SER A 91 5.24 20.06 -3.46
N LEU A 92 4.13 19.33 -3.40
CA LEU A 92 4.01 18.01 -4.03
C LEU A 92 4.19 18.09 -5.56
N ASP A 93 3.59 19.10 -6.20
CA ASP A 93 3.74 19.34 -7.64
C ASP A 93 5.21 19.62 -8.02
N LEU A 94 5.93 20.40 -7.21
CA LEU A 94 7.34 20.73 -7.46
C LEU A 94 8.26 19.49 -7.44
N TYR A 95 7.94 18.49 -6.61
CA TYR A 95 8.71 17.25 -6.49
C TYR A 95 8.12 16.09 -7.29
N ASP A 96 7.19 16.36 -8.21
CA ASP A 96 6.52 15.37 -9.09
C ASP A 96 5.83 14.24 -8.32
N VAL A 97 5.22 14.56 -7.17
CA VAL A 97 4.40 13.63 -6.37
C VAL A 97 2.95 13.73 -6.83
N ARG A 98 2.50 12.75 -7.64
CA ARG A 98 1.18 12.80 -8.32
C ARG A 98 0.07 12.02 -7.63
N GLN A 99 0.36 11.33 -6.54
CA GLN A 99 -0.63 10.55 -5.81
C GLN A 99 -1.70 11.47 -5.23
N SER A 100 -2.95 11.00 -5.27
CA SER A 100 -4.02 11.60 -4.47
C SER A 100 -3.68 11.49 -2.99
N TYR A 101 -4.10 12.47 -2.21
CA TYR A 101 -3.80 12.51 -0.78
C TYR A 101 -4.96 13.01 0.08
N ARG A 102 -4.90 12.61 1.34
CA ARG A 102 -5.77 13.08 2.42
C ARG A 102 -4.92 13.66 3.54
N VAL A 103 -5.42 14.76 4.12
CA VAL A 103 -4.76 15.45 5.23
C VAL A 103 -5.60 15.32 6.50
N ALA A 104 -4.94 14.97 7.60
CA ALA A 104 -5.51 14.95 8.94
C ALA A 104 -4.59 15.74 9.89
N VAL A 105 -5.13 16.80 10.49
CA VAL A 105 -4.50 17.53 11.60
C VAL A 105 -5.02 16.93 12.88
N ARG A 106 -4.12 16.33 13.67
CA ARG A 106 -4.46 15.58 14.88
C ARG A 106 -3.83 16.19 16.11
N LYS A 107 -4.51 16.08 17.25
CA LYS A 107 -3.97 16.52 18.55
C LYS A 107 -2.85 15.59 19.00
N CYS A 108 -1.79 16.15 19.58
CA CYS A 108 -0.63 15.37 20.02
C CYS A 108 -0.94 14.38 21.15
N TYR A 109 -1.91 14.69 22.02
CA TYR A 109 -2.13 13.95 23.26
C TYR A 109 -2.93 12.66 23.09
N ASP A 110 -3.93 12.66 22.21
CA ASP A 110 -4.88 11.57 22.04
C ASP A 110 -5.07 11.15 20.56
N ALA A 111 -4.32 11.77 19.65
CA ALA A 111 -4.41 11.54 18.20
C ALA A 111 -5.81 11.77 17.61
N THR A 112 -6.70 12.49 18.32
CA THR A 112 -8.02 12.83 17.81
C THR A 112 -7.90 13.72 16.58
N LEU A 113 -8.73 13.43 15.57
CA LEU A 113 -8.84 14.25 14.38
C LEU A 113 -9.48 15.59 14.75
N ASP A 114 -8.79 16.69 14.47
CA ASP A 114 -9.29 18.04 14.76
C ASP A 114 -9.72 18.74 13.46
N LEU A 115 -8.86 18.72 12.44
CA LEU A 115 -9.13 19.27 11.11
C LEU A 115 -8.65 18.28 10.03
N GLY A 116 -9.16 18.40 8.81
CA GLY A 116 -8.71 17.57 7.70
C GLY A 116 -9.49 17.82 6.42
N TYR A 117 -8.95 17.33 5.32
CA TYR A 117 -9.54 17.47 4.00
C TYR A 117 -9.00 16.40 3.03
N HIS A 118 -9.74 16.16 1.95
CA HIS A 118 -9.27 15.38 0.81
C HIS A 118 -8.71 16.33 -0.25
N GLN A 119 -7.67 15.96 -1.00
CA GLN A 119 -7.07 16.80 -2.06
C GLN A 119 -8.14 17.37 -3.01
N GLN A 120 -9.10 16.53 -3.39
CA GLN A 120 -10.21 16.90 -4.28
C GLN A 120 -11.03 18.09 -3.77
N ASP A 121 -11.18 18.29 -2.45
CA ASP A 121 -11.87 19.44 -1.88
C ASP A 121 -11.19 20.75 -2.32
N TYR A 122 -9.85 20.77 -2.22
CA TYR A 122 -9.02 21.90 -2.60
C TYR A 122 -8.98 22.11 -4.12
N LEU A 123 -8.78 21.04 -4.90
CA LEU A 123 -8.66 21.15 -6.37
C LEU A 123 -9.96 21.64 -7.03
N GLN A 124 -11.12 21.33 -6.47
CA GLN A 124 -12.41 21.76 -7.03
C GLN A 124 -12.75 23.20 -6.67
N ASN A 125 -12.47 23.62 -5.43
CA ASN A 125 -13.03 24.86 -4.89
C ASN A 125 -11.96 25.92 -4.55
N GLY A 126 -10.68 25.59 -4.63
CA GLY A 126 -9.58 26.44 -4.15
C GLY A 126 -9.57 26.63 -2.63
N ALA A 127 -10.41 25.90 -1.89
CA ALA A 127 -10.60 25.99 -0.45
C ALA A 127 -10.90 24.61 0.13
N VAL A 128 -10.75 24.45 1.45
CA VAL A 128 -10.97 23.19 2.15
C VAL A 128 -12.00 23.34 3.28
N PRO A 129 -12.63 22.24 3.72
CA PRO A 129 -13.47 22.25 4.92
C PRO A 129 -12.76 22.89 6.10
N CYS A 130 -13.51 23.70 6.85
CA CYS A 130 -13.03 24.44 8.02
C CYS A 130 -11.97 25.53 7.75
N GLY A 131 -11.67 25.86 6.48
CA GLY A 131 -10.85 27.02 6.12
C GLY A 131 -11.44 28.35 6.62
N GLY A 132 -10.57 29.30 6.96
CA GLY A 132 -10.95 30.63 7.48
C GLY A 132 -11.47 30.66 8.92
N ARG A 133 -11.44 29.54 9.64
CA ARG A 133 -11.81 29.47 11.06
C ARG A 133 -10.56 29.52 11.94
N THR A 134 -10.71 30.04 13.15
CA THR A 134 -9.64 30.03 14.15
C THR A 134 -9.34 28.60 14.57
N MET A 135 -8.08 28.20 14.42
CA MET A 135 -7.60 26.89 14.85
C MET A 135 -7.62 26.82 16.38
N PRO A 136 -8.12 25.71 16.97
CA PRO A 136 -8.08 25.51 18.42
C PRO A 136 -6.65 25.55 18.95
N GLU A 137 -6.45 26.16 20.12
CA GLU A 137 -5.15 26.17 20.79
C GLU A 137 -4.76 24.74 21.21
N GLY A 138 -3.48 24.42 21.05
CA GLY A 138 -2.94 23.12 21.45
C GLY A 138 -1.80 22.64 20.57
N CYS A 139 -1.26 21.48 20.91
CA CYS A 139 -0.27 20.79 20.10
C CYS A 139 -0.97 19.95 19.03
N HIS A 140 -0.57 20.15 17.77
CA HIS A 140 -1.03 19.37 16.64
C HIS A 140 0.12 18.86 15.78
N TYR A 141 -0.10 17.75 15.10
CA TYR A 141 0.74 17.28 14.01
C TYR A 141 -0.11 17.06 12.76
N ILE A 142 0.55 17.07 11.60
CA ILE A 142 -0.10 16.90 10.30
C ILE A 142 0.21 15.49 9.81
N GLU A 143 -0.82 14.76 9.41
CA GLU A 143 -0.74 13.44 8.80
C GLU A 143 -1.21 13.54 7.35
N ILE A 144 -0.36 13.09 6.42
CA ILE A 144 -0.64 13.06 4.99
C ILE A 144 -0.66 11.59 4.58
N ALA A 145 -1.83 11.11 4.18
CA ALA A 145 -2.00 9.76 3.64
C ALA A 145 -2.13 9.85 2.13
N PHE A 146 -1.19 9.24 1.40
CA PHE A 146 -1.27 9.09 -0.04
C PHE A 146 -2.10 7.85 -0.37
N ASP A 147 -3.05 7.99 -1.29
CA ASP A 147 -3.79 6.84 -1.79
C ASP A 147 -2.85 6.00 -2.64
N GLU A 148 -2.89 4.67 -2.46
CA GLU A 148 -2.13 3.78 -3.33
C GLU A 148 -2.50 4.08 -4.76
N GLY A 149 -1.48 4.34 -5.58
CA GLY A 149 -1.70 4.57 -6.99
C GLY A 149 -2.45 3.37 -7.53
N ASN A 150 -3.74 3.56 -7.85
CA ASN A 150 -4.36 2.80 -8.92
C ASN A 150 -3.52 3.12 -10.15
N GLY A 151 -2.42 2.38 -10.32
CA GLY A 151 -1.79 2.19 -11.60
C GLY A 151 -2.92 1.73 -12.48
N SER A 152 -3.54 2.68 -13.18
CA SER A 152 -4.54 2.36 -14.17
C SER A 152 -3.85 1.34 -15.07
N PRO A 153 -4.36 0.11 -15.23
CA PRO A 153 -3.85 -0.74 -16.27
C PRO A 153 -4.00 0.09 -17.54
N ALA A 154 -2.86 0.41 -18.14
CA ALA A 154 -2.77 1.36 -19.22
C ALA A 154 -3.95 1.15 -20.17
N LEU A 155 -4.83 2.16 -20.25
CA LEU A 155 -6.01 2.23 -21.13
C LEU A 155 -5.61 2.31 -22.63
N TRP A 156 -4.42 1.82 -22.96
CA TRP A 156 -3.80 1.69 -24.27
C TRP A 156 -3.92 0.26 -24.83
N THR A 157 -4.51 -0.70 -24.10
CA THR A 157 -4.85 -2.02 -24.67
C THR A 157 -6.18 -2.01 -25.43
N ALA A 158 -7.05 -1.02 -25.23
CA ALA A 158 -8.39 -0.99 -25.84
C ALA A 158 -8.43 -0.45 -27.29
N LYS A 159 -7.40 0.25 -27.78
CA LYS A 159 -7.31 0.64 -29.21
C LYS A 159 -6.56 -0.36 -30.09
N SER A 160 -5.80 -1.28 -29.49
CA SER A 160 -5.09 -2.37 -30.18
C SER A 160 -6.01 -3.57 -30.47
N GLY A 161 -7.07 -3.75 -29.67
CA GLY A 161 -8.05 -4.82 -29.87
C GLY A 161 -8.94 -4.67 -31.10
N LEU A 162 -9.24 -3.43 -31.51
CA LEU A 162 -10.13 -3.18 -32.67
C LEU A 162 -9.46 -3.55 -34.00
N LEU A 163 -8.12 -3.45 -34.09
CA LEU A 163 -7.34 -3.86 -35.26
C LEU A 163 -7.16 -5.38 -35.36
N LEU A 164 -7.09 -6.09 -34.22
CA LEU A 164 -7.02 -7.55 -34.19
C LEU A 164 -8.38 -8.23 -34.44
N LEU A 165 -9.50 -7.58 -34.15
CA LEU A 165 -10.84 -8.09 -34.47
C LEU A 165 -11.13 -8.07 -35.99
N ILE A 166 -10.58 -7.11 -36.73
CA ILE A 166 -10.74 -7.03 -38.19
C ILE A 166 -9.88 -8.09 -38.90
N LEU A 167 -8.69 -8.41 -38.38
CA LEU A 167 -7.82 -9.47 -38.93
C LEU A 167 -8.23 -10.88 -38.46
N GLY A 168 -8.73 -11.03 -37.24
CA GLY A 168 -9.21 -12.31 -36.69
C GLY A 168 -10.55 -12.79 -37.26
N GLY A 169 -11.41 -11.88 -37.72
CA GLY A 169 -12.72 -12.22 -38.31
C GLY A 169 -12.62 -13.04 -39.61
N LEU A 170 -11.56 -12.83 -40.41
CA LEU A 170 -11.34 -13.56 -41.66
C LEU A 170 -10.71 -14.95 -41.46
N ALA A 171 -9.97 -15.16 -40.36
CA ALA A 171 -9.41 -16.47 -40.02
C ALA A 171 -10.35 -17.32 -39.12
N GLY A 172 -11.18 -16.68 -38.29
CA GLY A 172 -12.10 -17.34 -37.36
C GLY A 172 -13.32 -18.00 -38.02
N GLY A 173 -13.76 -17.52 -39.19
CA GLY A 173 -14.88 -18.11 -39.94
C GLY A 173 -14.61 -19.54 -40.43
N PHE A 174 -13.35 -19.88 -40.71
CA PHE A 174 -12.97 -21.22 -41.19
C PHE A 174 -12.78 -22.24 -40.05
N TRP A 175 -12.49 -21.78 -38.82
CA TRP A 175 -12.28 -22.67 -37.66
C TRP A 175 -13.58 -23.02 -36.91
N LEU A 176 -14.67 -22.26 -37.15
CA LEU A 176 -15.99 -22.47 -36.55
C LEU A 176 -16.78 -23.66 -37.14
N LEU A 177 -16.34 -24.27 -38.25
CA LEU A 177 -17.02 -25.42 -38.85
C LEU A 177 -16.43 -26.79 -38.43
N HIS A 178 -15.35 -26.82 -37.64
CA HIS A 178 -14.68 -28.07 -37.28
C HIS A 178 -14.32 -28.21 -35.79
N ARG A 179 -15.15 -27.70 -34.88
CA ARG A 179 -14.96 -27.92 -33.44
C ARG A 179 -15.65 -29.21 -32.97
N LYS A 180 -14.91 -30.32 -32.95
CA LYS A 180 -15.28 -31.49 -32.13
C LYS A 180 -15.20 -31.07 -30.66
N LYS A 181 -16.26 -31.42 -29.90
CA LYS A 181 -16.45 -31.11 -28.48
C LYS A 181 -15.24 -31.56 -27.66
N MET A 182 -14.67 -30.63 -26.89
CA MET A 182 -13.76 -30.94 -25.78
C MET A 182 -14.34 -30.40 -24.47
N PRO A 183 -14.09 -31.09 -23.34
CA PRO A 183 -14.78 -30.89 -22.07
C PRO A 183 -14.26 -29.64 -21.33
N PRO A 184 -15.01 -29.12 -20.34
CA PRO A 184 -14.62 -27.91 -19.62
C PRO A 184 -13.31 -28.12 -18.84
N ALA A 185 -12.34 -27.26 -19.11
CA ALA A 185 -11.06 -27.21 -18.42
C ALA A 185 -11.24 -26.61 -17.01
N ALA A 186 -10.69 -27.30 -16.03
CA ALA A 186 -10.70 -26.97 -14.61
C ALA A 186 -10.04 -25.62 -14.31
N ALA A 187 -10.57 -24.93 -13.31
CA ALA A 187 -9.97 -23.74 -12.71
C ALA A 187 -8.67 -24.12 -11.98
N THR A 188 -7.62 -23.34 -12.21
CA THR A 188 -6.34 -23.48 -11.51
C THR A 188 -6.50 -22.97 -10.08
N GLU A 189 -6.44 -23.87 -9.11
CA GLU A 189 -6.39 -23.56 -7.67
C GLU A 189 -5.02 -22.93 -7.37
N THR A 190 -5.00 -21.73 -6.78
CA THR A 190 -3.81 -21.18 -6.12
C THR A 190 -3.32 -22.18 -5.08
N GLU A 191 -2.07 -22.63 -5.19
CA GLU A 191 -1.44 -23.52 -4.21
C GLU A 191 -1.57 -22.91 -2.80
N GLN A 192 -2.32 -23.60 -1.95
CA GLN A 192 -2.61 -23.21 -0.59
C GLN A 192 -1.36 -23.53 0.26
N GLU A 193 -0.56 -22.51 0.56
CA GLU A 193 0.70 -22.65 1.30
C GLU A 193 0.45 -22.76 2.81
N TRP A 194 0.51 -23.98 3.34
CA TRP A 194 0.37 -24.27 4.77
C TRP A 194 1.74 -24.22 5.47
N LEU A 195 1.85 -23.41 6.52
CA LEU A 195 3.03 -23.31 7.38
C LEU A 195 2.93 -24.31 8.56
N PRO A 196 3.75 -25.36 8.60
CA PRO A 196 3.73 -26.34 9.69
C PRO A 196 4.48 -25.84 10.93
N PHE A 197 4.01 -26.20 12.13
CA PHE A 197 4.69 -25.97 13.40
C PHE A 197 4.16 -26.95 14.46
N GLY A 198 5.05 -27.67 15.15
CA GLY A 198 4.65 -28.79 16.03
C GLY A 198 3.81 -29.82 15.27
N HIS A 199 2.62 -30.14 15.79
CA HIS A 199 1.61 -30.98 15.12
C HIS A 199 0.46 -30.16 14.51
N SER A 200 0.68 -28.85 14.35
CA SER A 200 -0.29 -27.89 13.83
C SER A 200 0.16 -27.29 12.51
N ARG A 201 -0.77 -26.72 11.75
CA ARG A 201 -0.47 -25.99 10.50
C ARG A 201 -1.32 -24.73 10.37
N LEU A 202 -0.72 -23.68 9.82
CA LEU A 202 -1.35 -22.38 9.61
C LEU A 202 -1.41 -22.07 8.11
N ASP A 203 -2.61 -21.82 7.60
CA ASP A 203 -2.82 -21.15 6.31
C ASP A 203 -2.89 -19.64 6.57
N ALA A 204 -1.80 -18.95 6.25
CA ALA A 204 -1.71 -17.50 6.45
C ALA A 204 -2.61 -16.72 5.49
N ASN A 205 -2.87 -17.26 4.29
CA ASN A 205 -3.67 -16.61 3.25
C ASN A 205 -5.16 -16.83 3.50
N GLY A 206 -5.54 -18.06 3.84
CA GLY A 206 -6.92 -18.44 4.19
C GLY A 206 -7.32 -18.15 5.64
N GLN A 207 -6.40 -17.64 6.47
CA GLN A 207 -6.61 -17.37 7.91
C GLN A 207 -7.14 -18.58 8.68
N MET A 208 -6.62 -19.77 8.34
CA MET A 208 -7.09 -21.04 8.89
C MET A 208 -6.00 -21.69 9.74
N LEU A 209 -6.35 -22.09 10.95
CA LEU A 209 -5.50 -22.90 11.83
C LEU A 209 -6.01 -24.34 11.82
N GLU A 210 -5.12 -25.30 11.67
CA GLU A 210 -5.42 -26.70 11.95
C GLU A 210 -4.55 -27.18 13.11
N CYS A 211 -5.19 -27.59 14.21
CA CYS A 211 -4.55 -27.95 15.47
C CYS A 211 -5.29 -29.15 16.06
N GLY A 212 -4.59 -30.24 16.39
CA GLY A 212 -5.23 -31.45 16.95
C GLY A 212 -6.31 -32.08 16.06
N GLY A 213 -6.21 -31.91 14.74
CA GLY A 213 -7.17 -32.44 13.76
C GLY A 213 -8.46 -31.62 13.60
N THR A 214 -8.61 -30.49 14.29
CA THR A 214 -9.71 -29.54 14.08
C THR A 214 -9.23 -28.32 13.31
N ARG A 215 -10.08 -27.82 12.41
CA ARG A 215 -9.84 -26.57 11.68
C ARG A 215 -10.62 -25.44 12.31
N GLU A 216 -9.95 -24.33 12.56
CA GLU A 216 -10.52 -23.15 13.19
C GLU A 216 -10.13 -21.88 12.41
N GLN A 217 -11.13 -21.04 12.14
CA GLN A 217 -10.89 -19.73 11.52
C GLN A 217 -10.23 -18.80 12.53
N LEU A 218 -9.15 -18.14 12.10
CA LEU A 218 -8.49 -17.08 12.81
C LEU A 218 -8.96 -15.72 12.29
N THR A 219 -8.94 -14.71 13.15
CA THR A 219 -9.01 -13.32 12.68
C THR A 219 -7.70 -12.93 12.00
N PHE A 220 -7.70 -11.86 11.21
CA PHE A 220 -6.49 -11.32 10.57
C PHE A 220 -5.34 -11.11 11.56
N ARG A 221 -5.61 -10.49 12.72
CA ARG A 221 -4.59 -10.23 13.75
C ARG A 221 -4.08 -11.50 14.43
N GLU A 222 -4.96 -12.46 14.72
CA GLU A 222 -4.55 -13.75 15.26
C GLU A 222 -3.67 -14.51 14.27
N THR A 223 -4.01 -14.47 12.98
CA THR A 223 -3.22 -15.06 11.89
C THR A 223 -1.85 -14.40 11.79
N LYS A 224 -1.80 -13.07 11.78
CA LYS A 224 -0.55 -12.30 11.67
C LYS A 224 0.36 -12.53 12.88
N LEU A 225 -0.20 -12.50 14.09
CA LEU A 225 0.54 -12.79 15.32
C LEU A 225 1.06 -14.23 15.35
N LEU A 226 0.23 -15.21 15.00
CA LEU A 226 0.64 -16.61 14.98
C LEU A 226 1.72 -16.85 13.91
N ARG A 227 1.58 -16.27 12.71
CA ARG A 227 2.60 -16.31 11.67
C ARG A 227 3.94 -15.75 12.15
N LEU A 228 3.92 -14.63 12.87
CA LEU A 228 5.14 -14.03 13.44
C LEU A 228 5.84 -15.00 14.40
N PHE A 229 5.08 -15.66 15.27
CA PHE A 229 5.60 -16.69 16.17
C PHE A 229 6.14 -17.93 15.43
N VAL A 230 5.41 -18.41 14.43
CA VAL A 230 5.78 -19.61 13.64
C VAL A 230 7.02 -19.37 12.78
N THR A 231 7.23 -18.14 12.31
CA THR A 231 8.44 -17.76 11.56
C THR A 231 9.67 -17.54 12.44
N HIS A 232 9.48 -17.40 13.75
CA HIS A 232 10.55 -17.22 14.74
C HIS A 232 10.41 -18.24 15.89
N PRO A 233 10.46 -19.55 15.60
CA PRO A 233 10.31 -20.58 16.62
C PRO A 233 11.46 -20.51 17.63
N ASP A 234 11.16 -20.76 18.89
CA ASP A 234 12.09 -20.77 20.04
C ASP A 234 12.84 -19.45 20.28
N GLN A 235 12.47 -18.37 19.59
CA GLN A 235 13.02 -17.04 19.78
C GLN A 235 12.14 -16.19 20.70
N VAL A 236 12.78 -15.41 21.58
CA VAL A 236 12.08 -14.41 22.39
C VAL A 236 11.79 -13.18 21.54
N LEU A 237 10.51 -12.89 21.34
CA LEU A 237 10.02 -11.71 20.67
C LEU A 237 9.61 -10.67 21.72
N GLU A 238 10.22 -9.49 21.66
CA GLU A 238 9.93 -8.38 22.57
C GLU A 238 8.52 -7.84 22.35
N ARG A 239 7.87 -7.33 23.40
CA ARG A 239 6.51 -6.79 23.31
C ARG A 239 6.40 -5.66 22.30
N ASP A 240 7.37 -4.75 22.29
CA ASP A 240 7.39 -3.60 21.39
C ASP A 240 7.60 -4.04 19.93
N PHE A 241 8.42 -5.07 19.72
CA PHE A 241 8.60 -5.69 18.41
C PHE A 241 7.31 -6.35 17.91
N ILE A 242 6.65 -7.16 18.75
CA ILE A 242 5.35 -7.79 18.41
C ILE A 242 4.30 -6.72 18.09
N LEU A 243 4.22 -5.67 18.92
CA LEU A 243 3.30 -4.56 18.71
C LEU A 243 3.55 -3.89 17.37
N LYS A 244 4.81 -3.59 17.05
CA LYS A 244 5.18 -3.01 15.76
C LYS A 244 4.82 -3.94 14.61
N GLU A 245 5.29 -5.18 14.60
CA GLU A 245 5.09 -6.06 13.44
C GLU A 245 3.62 -6.42 13.21
N VAL A 246 2.82 -6.60 14.27
CA VAL A 246 1.42 -7.02 14.12
C VAL A 246 0.46 -5.83 14.01
N TRP A 247 0.76 -4.67 14.61
CA TRP A 247 -0.13 -3.49 14.64
C TRP A 247 0.38 -2.23 13.90
N ALA A 248 1.60 -2.19 13.36
CA ALA A 248 2.12 -0.99 12.69
C ALA A 248 1.29 -0.56 11.47
N ASP A 249 0.68 -1.50 10.76
CA ASP A 249 0.02 -1.23 9.47
C ASP A 249 -1.32 -0.48 9.59
N GLU A 250 -1.92 -0.38 10.79
CA GLU A 250 -3.29 0.13 10.93
C GLU A 250 -3.42 1.54 11.53
N GLY A 251 -2.33 2.27 11.80
CA GLY A 251 -2.39 3.73 12.12
C GLY A 251 -3.24 4.13 13.34
N VAL A 252 -3.83 3.17 14.04
CA VAL A 252 -4.68 3.32 15.20
C VAL A 252 -4.01 2.52 16.30
N LEU A 253 -3.64 3.20 17.40
CA LEU A 253 -3.32 2.56 18.67
C LEU A 253 -4.59 1.85 19.17
N VAL A 254 -4.91 0.71 18.59
CA VAL A 254 -5.99 -0.15 19.07
C VAL A 254 -5.50 -0.69 20.40
N GLY A 255 -6.00 -0.10 21.49
CA GLY A 255 -5.66 -0.40 22.88
C GLY A 255 -6.06 -1.81 23.36
N ARG A 256 -5.91 -2.84 22.53
CA ARG A 256 -6.05 -4.24 22.90
C ARG A 256 -4.66 -4.81 23.15
N SER A 257 -4.41 -5.22 24.39
CA SER A 257 -3.13 -5.78 24.81
C SER A 257 -2.73 -7.03 23.98
N VAL A 258 -1.45 -7.12 23.61
CA VAL A 258 -0.80 -8.34 23.08
C VAL A 258 -1.16 -9.56 23.94
N ASP A 259 -1.23 -9.37 25.26
CA ASP A 259 -1.54 -10.41 26.24
C ASP A 259 -2.91 -11.07 25.96
N MET A 260 -3.90 -10.30 25.49
CA MET A 260 -5.22 -10.81 25.19
C MET A 260 -5.21 -11.72 23.96
N PHE A 261 -4.47 -11.34 22.91
CA PHE A 261 -4.30 -12.17 21.71
C PHE A 261 -3.47 -13.41 22.00
N VAL A 262 -2.41 -13.29 22.80
CA VAL A 262 -1.63 -14.45 23.28
C VAL A 262 -2.52 -15.40 24.08
N SER A 263 -3.39 -14.89 24.96
CA SER A 263 -4.35 -15.70 25.73
C SER A 263 -5.32 -16.46 24.81
N ARG A 264 -5.82 -15.84 23.75
CA ARG A 264 -6.67 -16.51 22.75
C ARG A 264 -5.91 -17.57 21.97
N LEU A 265 -4.72 -17.26 21.46
CA LEU A 265 -3.90 -18.21 20.73
C LEU A 265 -3.56 -19.43 21.59
N ARG A 266 -3.20 -19.24 22.88
CA ARG A 266 -2.98 -20.37 23.81
C ARG A 266 -4.18 -21.30 23.93
N LYS A 267 -5.41 -20.77 23.92
CA LYS A 267 -6.63 -21.59 23.95
C LYS A 267 -6.85 -22.34 22.64
N LYS A 268 -6.57 -21.72 21.50
CA LYS A 268 -6.71 -22.36 20.18
C LYS A 268 -5.64 -23.44 19.96
N LEU A 269 -4.44 -23.23 20.51
CA LEU A 269 -3.31 -24.16 20.44
C LEU A 269 -3.35 -25.25 21.52
N SER A 270 -4.31 -25.25 22.44
CA SER A 270 -4.31 -26.20 23.57
C SER A 270 -4.48 -27.67 23.17
N ALA A 271 -4.92 -27.93 21.93
CA ALA A 271 -5.07 -29.28 21.39
C ALA A 271 -3.74 -29.89 20.91
N ASP A 272 -2.69 -29.09 20.78
CA ASP A 272 -1.35 -29.53 20.39
C ASP A 272 -0.38 -29.38 21.57
N PRO A 273 -0.03 -30.48 22.26
CA PRO A 273 0.88 -30.41 23.41
C PRO A 273 2.32 -30.07 23.01
N SER A 274 2.68 -30.22 21.73
CA SER A 274 4.04 -29.95 21.24
C SER A 274 4.34 -28.46 21.06
N VAL A 275 3.33 -27.60 21.16
CA VAL A 275 3.42 -26.15 20.92
C VAL A 275 2.89 -25.37 22.11
N GLY A 276 3.64 -24.36 22.55
CA GLY A 276 3.19 -23.45 23.58
C GLY A 276 3.76 -22.05 23.43
N ILE A 277 2.97 -21.03 23.76
CA ILE A 277 3.49 -19.65 23.82
C ILE A 277 3.88 -19.36 25.27
N ALA A 278 5.18 -19.27 25.57
CA ALA A 278 5.71 -18.93 26.89
C ALA A 278 5.86 -17.41 27.06
N ALA A 279 5.63 -16.92 28.29
CA ALA A 279 5.89 -15.53 28.64
C ALA A 279 7.28 -15.41 29.28
N VAL A 280 8.11 -14.51 28.76
CA VAL A 280 9.42 -14.19 29.32
C VAL A 280 9.28 -12.88 30.11
N HIS A 281 9.42 -12.98 31.43
CA HIS A 281 9.15 -11.86 32.34
C HIS A 281 9.98 -10.62 31.96
N GLY A 282 9.30 -9.47 31.84
CA GLY A 282 9.93 -8.20 31.50
C GLY A 282 10.40 -8.04 30.04
N VAL A 283 10.30 -9.08 29.21
CA VAL A 283 10.82 -9.05 27.83
C VAL A 283 9.71 -9.22 26.80
N GLY A 284 8.96 -10.32 26.87
CA GLY A 284 7.95 -10.61 25.84
C GLY A 284 7.50 -12.06 25.80
N TYR A 285 7.41 -12.61 24.60
CA TYR A 285 6.83 -13.93 24.34
C TYR A 285 7.71 -14.77 23.45
N ARG A 286 7.65 -16.09 23.63
CA ARG A 286 8.35 -17.07 22.80
C ARG A 286 7.40 -18.18 22.43
N LEU A 287 7.41 -18.59 21.17
CA LEU A 287 6.80 -19.85 20.76
C LEU A 287 7.78 -20.97 21.05
N GLU A 288 7.36 -21.95 21.83
CA GLU A 288 8.14 -23.15 22.12
C GLU A 288 7.59 -24.28 21.25
N THR A 289 8.45 -24.87 20.43
CA THR A 289 8.11 -26.01 19.58
C THR A 289 8.95 -27.22 19.97
N GLY A 290 8.32 -28.34 20.31
CA GLY A 290 9.02 -29.58 20.67
C GLY A 290 9.07 -29.90 22.17
N LYS A 291 7.99 -29.64 22.91
CA LYS A 291 7.81 -30.25 24.24
C LYS A 291 7.35 -31.70 24.10
N GLU A 292 8.25 -32.64 24.40
CA GLU A 292 7.92 -33.99 24.87
C GLU A 292 7.54 -33.98 26.36
#